data_AF-A0A939IGS6-F1
#
_entry.id   AF-A0A939IGS6-F1
#
_cell.length_a   1.000
_cell.length_b   1.000
_cell.length_c   1.000
_cell.angle_alpha   90.00
_cell.angle_beta   90.00
_cell.angle_gamma   90.00
#
_symmetry.space_group_name_H-M   'P 1'
#
loop_
_entity.id
_entity.type
_entity.pdbx_description
1 polymer ?
#
loop_
_entity_poly.entity_id
_entity_poly.type
_entity_poly.pdbx_seq_one_letter_code
_entity_poly.pdbx_strand_id
1 'polypeptide(L)'
;MLKLSPESPLFIILIIISFLVVTLSSWLSSKPFVLKPFGVNDIVQLLTLQLFISLLIERSLEVFITTWRGPFVEQLDISIQQEKALISEKIKLMEVQQNQFPSLESNQISGLPPEGMSLEQQIIQNFTQNQQEALKIFKPQMDDINEKERQRTAYKSDTRTIALWTSLLFGLLMSAIGIRSIEPLVVIDLDNPIQVIIFRCLDALLTGGLIAGGSEGIHKLIKVFIDFMEATSKQIKNQGTS
;
A
#
# COMPACT_ATOMS: atom_id res chain seq x y z
N MET A 1 -2.81 7.53 9.10
CA MET A 1 -3.36 7.10 7.79
C MET A 1 -3.18 8.22 6.77
N LEU A 2 -2.26 8.05 5.83
CA LEU A 2 -2.19 8.82 4.58
C LEU A 2 -1.84 7.81 3.50
N LYS A 3 -2.87 7.20 2.91
CA LYS A 3 -2.70 6.43 1.69
C LYS A 3 -2.19 7.43 0.65
N LEU A 4 -0.93 7.33 0.25
CA LEU A 4 -0.44 7.92 -0.99
C LEU A 4 -1.08 7.15 -2.15
N SER A 5 -2.39 7.32 -2.35
CA SER A 5 -3.01 7.06 -3.63
C SER A 5 -2.75 8.27 -4.52
N PRO A 6 -2.75 8.11 -5.85
CA PRO A 6 -2.63 9.23 -6.80
C PRO A 6 -3.74 10.29 -6.65
N GLU A 7 -4.76 10.05 -5.82
CA GLU A 7 -5.84 11.01 -5.51
C GLU A 7 -5.73 11.62 -4.10
N SER A 8 -4.65 11.33 -3.36
CA SER A 8 -4.47 11.92 -2.05
C SER A 8 -4.14 13.42 -2.17
N PRO A 9 -4.82 14.31 -1.42
CA PRO A 9 -4.62 15.75 -1.53
C PRO A 9 -3.17 16.14 -1.18
N LEU A 10 -2.49 15.40 -0.31
CA LEU A 10 -1.07 15.63 -0.02
C LEU A 10 -0.13 15.28 -1.18
N PHE A 11 -0.43 14.24 -1.95
CA PHE A 11 0.37 13.89 -3.13
C PHE A 11 0.22 14.95 -4.22
N ILE A 12 -1.02 15.43 -4.43
CA ILE A 12 -1.31 16.55 -5.34
C ILE A 12 -0.59 17.82 -4.85
N ILE A 13 -0.63 18.13 -3.56
CA ILE A 13 0.10 19.27 -2.98
C ILE A 13 1.61 19.12 -3.16
N LEU A 14 2.20 17.92 -2.97
CA LEU A 14 3.62 17.69 -3.21
C LEU A 14 4.00 17.86 -4.69
N ILE A 15 3.16 17.41 -5.62
CA ILE A 15 3.35 17.64 -7.06
C ILE A 15 3.25 19.14 -7.37
N ILE A 16 2.25 19.83 -6.83
CA ILE A 16 2.07 21.28 -7.01
C ILE A 16 3.25 22.04 -6.43
N ILE A 17 3.76 21.65 -5.25
CA ILE A 17 4.94 22.26 -4.63
C ILE A 17 6.17 21.98 -5.49
N SER A 18 6.38 20.74 -5.96
CA SER A 18 7.49 20.43 -6.87
C SER A 18 7.41 21.24 -8.16
N PHE A 19 6.22 21.35 -8.76
CA PHE A 19 5.98 22.12 -9.98
C PHE A 19 6.19 23.62 -9.74
N LEU A 20 5.66 24.16 -8.64
CA LEU A 20 5.81 25.55 -8.23
C LEU A 20 7.28 25.88 -7.94
N VAL A 21 8.03 24.96 -7.34
CA VAL A 21 9.46 25.14 -7.07
C VAL A 21 10.27 25.14 -8.37
N VAL A 22 9.95 24.29 -9.34
CA VAL A 22 10.58 24.27 -10.66
C VAL A 22 10.26 25.55 -11.45
N THR A 23 9.00 25.98 -11.48
CA THR A 23 8.58 27.19 -12.20
C THR A 23 9.10 28.45 -11.54
N LEU A 24 9.09 28.53 -10.20
CA LEU A 24 9.67 29.64 -9.44
C LEU A 24 11.19 29.70 -9.63
N SER A 25 11.88 28.55 -9.65
CA SER A 25 13.33 28.49 -9.91
C SER A 25 13.67 28.93 -11.35
N SER A 26 12.89 28.50 -12.34
CA SER A 26 13.05 28.94 -13.73
C SER A 26 12.73 30.42 -13.93
N TRP A 27 11.82 30.98 -13.13
CA TRP A 27 11.49 32.40 -13.16
C TRP A 27 12.54 33.27 -12.48
N LEU A 28 13.26 32.74 -11.49
CA LEU A 28 14.27 33.47 -10.72
C LEU A 28 15.66 33.48 -11.37
N SER A 29 15.89 32.72 -12.45
CA SER A 29 17.19 32.66 -13.11
C SER A 29 17.23 33.50 -14.39
N SER A 30 18.25 34.34 -14.50
CA SER A 30 18.51 35.16 -15.70
C SER A 30 19.13 34.37 -16.86
N LYS A 31 19.57 33.12 -16.65
CA LYS A 31 20.11 32.24 -17.70
C LYS A 31 19.23 31.00 -17.89
N PRO A 32 18.98 30.56 -19.14
CA PRO A 32 18.14 29.40 -19.40
C PRO A 32 18.80 28.12 -18.87
N PHE A 33 17.96 27.19 -18.40
CA PHE A 33 18.38 25.87 -17.94
C PHE A 33 18.94 25.06 -19.11
N VAL A 34 20.21 24.65 -19.05
CA VAL A 34 20.85 23.86 -20.10
C VAL A 34 21.02 22.42 -19.64
N LEU A 35 20.38 21.51 -20.36
CA LEU A 35 20.59 20.08 -20.19
C LEU A 35 21.91 19.68 -20.87
N LYS A 36 22.69 18.83 -20.19
CA LYS A 36 23.84 18.18 -20.84
C LYS A 36 23.32 17.25 -21.93
N PRO A 37 24.00 17.07 -23.07
CA PRO A 37 23.66 15.99 -23.98
C PRO A 37 23.81 14.65 -23.25
N PHE A 38 22.70 13.94 -23.08
CA PHE A 38 22.63 12.60 -22.49
C PHE A 38 21.83 11.66 -23.40
N GLY A 39 22.21 10.39 -23.42
CA GLY A 39 21.50 9.32 -24.11
C GLY A 39 20.72 8.42 -23.16
N VAL A 40 19.96 7.48 -23.74
CA VAL A 40 19.23 6.46 -22.98
C VAL A 40 20.18 5.65 -22.08
N ASN A 41 21.38 5.36 -22.56
CA ASN A 41 22.39 4.62 -21.81
C ASN A 41 22.82 5.34 -20.52
N ASP A 42 22.98 6.67 -20.58
CA ASP A 42 23.39 7.47 -19.41
C ASP A 42 22.30 7.45 -18.32
N ILE A 43 21.03 7.51 -18.74
CA ILE A 43 19.88 7.45 -17.85
C ILE A 43 19.78 6.06 -17.21
N VAL A 44 19.92 5.00 -18.00
CA VAL A 44 19.91 3.62 -17.47
C VAL A 44 21.06 3.41 -16.50
N GLN A 45 22.27 3.90 -16.81
CA GLN A 45 23.42 3.80 -15.92
C GLN A 45 23.18 4.51 -14.59
N LEU A 46 22.65 5.73 -14.64
CA LEU A 46 22.33 6.52 -13.45
C LEU A 46 21.27 5.82 -12.59
N LEU A 47 20.20 5.34 -13.23
CA LEU A 47 19.11 4.64 -12.55
C LEU A 47 19.54 3.27 -12.02
N THR A 48 20.53 2.62 -12.62
CA THR A 48 21.03 1.31 -12.16
C THR A 48 21.66 1.41 -10.78
N LEU A 49 22.48 2.45 -10.54
CA LEU A 49 23.07 2.67 -9.22
C LEU A 49 21.97 2.95 -8.17
N GLN A 50 21.03 3.83 -8.50
CA GLN A 50 19.89 4.14 -7.64
C GLN A 50 19.01 2.89 -7.40
N LEU A 51 18.84 2.04 -8.40
CA LEU A 51 18.08 0.78 -8.30
C LEU A 51 18.76 -0.19 -7.36
N PHE A 52 20.07 -0.35 -7.48
CA PHE A 52 20.84 -1.20 -6.59
C PHE A 52 20.72 -0.73 -5.13
N ILE A 53 20.88 0.58 -4.89
CA ILE A 53 20.73 1.17 -3.56
C ILE A 53 19.31 0.99 -3.03
N SER A 54 18.31 1.25 -3.87
CA SER A 54 16.90 1.12 -3.52
C SER A 54 16.55 -0.33 -3.17
N LEU A 55 16.99 -1.32 -3.96
CA LEU A 55 16.81 -2.75 -3.68
C LEU A 55 17.48 -3.18 -2.36
N LEU A 56 18.70 -2.69 -2.10
CA LEU A 56 19.40 -2.98 -0.85
C LEU A 56 18.63 -2.44 0.36
N ILE A 57 18.18 -1.19 0.28
CA ILE A 57 17.42 -0.54 1.36
C ILE A 57 16.06 -1.23 1.54
N GLU A 58 15.35 -1.50 0.44
CA GLU A 58 14.07 -2.20 0.42
C GLU A 58 14.20 -3.56 1.12
N ARG A 59 15.18 -4.37 0.70
CA ARG A 59 15.36 -5.72 1.26
C ARG A 59 15.86 -5.69 2.71
N SER A 60 16.75 -4.76 3.05
CA SER A 60 17.26 -4.62 4.42
C SER A 60 16.17 -4.20 5.39
N LEU A 61 15.33 -3.23 5.00
CA LEU A 61 14.21 -2.77 5.82
C LEU A 61 13.13 -3.84 5.97
N GLU A 62 12.86 -4.60 4.90
CA GLU A 62 11.92 -5.72 4.98
C GLU A 62 12.36 -6.71 6.05
N VAL A 63 13.61 -7.21 5.96
CA VAL A 63 14.16 -8.20 6.90
C VAL A 63 14.19 -7.65 8.33
N PHE A 64 14.60 -6.39 8.50
CA PHE A 64 14.65 -5.75 9.81
C PHE A 64 13.24 -5.66 10.45
N ILE A 65 12.25 -5.19 9.69
CA ILE A 65 10.89 -5.01 10.17
C ILE A 65 10.21 -6.35 10.40
N THR A 66 10.41 -7.34 9.52
CA THR A 66 9.82 -8.68 9.73
C THR A 66 10.39 -9.34 10.97
N THR A 67 11.68 -9.17 11.25
CA THR A 67 12.33 -9.74 12.44
C THR A 67 11.85 -9.05 13.71
N TRP A 68 11.79 -7.71 13.72
CA TRP A 68 11.31 -6.96 14.87
C TRP A 68 9.81 -7.21 15.15
N ARG A 69 8.98 -7.24 14.11
CA ARG A 69 7.53 -7.44 14.23
C ARG A 69 7.13 -8.89 14.54
N GLY A 70 7.93 -9.86 14.08
CA GLY A 70 7.65 -11.29 14.14
C GLY A 70 6.94 -11.77 15.40
N PRO A 71 7.52 -11.61 16.60
CA PRO A 71 6.97 -12.18 17.82
C PRO A 71 5.57 -11.66 18.19
N PHE A 72 5.28 -10.37 17.95
CA PHE A 72 3.98 -9.80 18.27
C PHE A 72 2.89 -10.27 17.30
N VAL A 73 3.20 -10.31 16.00
CA VAL A 73 2.26 -10.79 14.99
C VAL A 73 1.99 -12.28 15.16
N GLU A 74 3.00 -13.06 15.53
CA GLU A 74 2.87 -14.49 15.78
C GLU A 74 1.97 -14.78 16.98
N GLN A 75 2.13 -14.08 18.10
CA GLN A 75 1.22 -14.22 19.25
C GLN A 75 -0.23 -13.88 18.91
N LEU A 76 -0.43 -12.81 18.12
CA LEU A 76 -1.76 -12.41 17.66
C LEU A 76 -2.35 -13.46 16.69
N ASP A 77 -1.54 -14.02 15.80
CA ASP A 77 -1.94 -15.07 14.86
C ASP A 77 -2.35 -16.36 15.59
N ILE A 78 -1.56 -16.78 16.58
CA ILE A 78 -1.87 -17.94 17.44
C ILE A 78 -3.21 -17.74 18.15
N SER A 79 -3.43 -16.54 18.72
CA SER A 79 -4.66 -16.22 19.44
C SER A 79 -5.89 -16.27 18.51
N ILE A 80 -5.77 -15.69 17.31
CA ILE A 80 -6.82 -15.73 16.29
C ILE A 80 -7.10 -17.18 15.84
N GLN A 81 -6.06 -17.97 15.60
CA GLN A 81 -6.21 -19.37 15.16
C GLN A 81 -6.87 -20.24 16.23
N GLN A 82 -6.48 -20.09 17.49
CA GLN A 82 -7.08 -20.80 18.62
C GLN A 82 -8.58 -20.47 18.75
N GLU A 83 -8.93 -19.19 18.70
CA GLU A 83 -10.31 -18.76 18.83
C GLU A 83 -11.19 -19.23 17.66
N LYS A 84 -10.66 -19.16 16.43
CA LYS A 84 -11.32 -19.73 15.24
C LYS A 84 -11.50 -21.24 15.34
N ALA A 85 -10.52 -21.97 15.86
CA ALA A 85 -10.62 -23.41 16.07
C ALA A 85 -11.71 -23.77 17.07
N LEU A 86 -11.77 -23.05 18.21
CA LEU A 86 -12.80 -23.24 19.23
C LEU A 86 -14.21 -22.94 18.70
N ILE A 87 -14.39 -21.86 17.93
CA ILE A 87 -15.69 -21.55 17.31
C ILE A 87 -16.07 -22.61 16.28
N SER A 88 -15.13 -23.03 15.44
CA SER A 88 -15.36 -24.10 14.45
C SER A 88 -15.79 -25.41 15.12
N GLU A 89 -15.15 -25.78 16.23
CA GLU A 89 -15.52 -26.95 17.02
C GLU A 89 -16.91 -26.80 17.64
N LYS A 90 -17.23 -25.65 18.25
CA LYS A 90 -18.56 -25.38 18.80
C LYS A 90 -19.66 -25.45 17.74
N ILE A 91 -19.41 -24.90 16.55
CA ILE A 91 -20.34 -24.98 15.41
C ILE A 91 -20.56 -26.44 15.00
N LYS A 92 -19.49 -27.24 14.86
CA LYS A 92 -19.59 -28.66 14.53
C LYS A 92 -20.34 -29.45 15.58
N LEU A 93 -20.11 -29.20 16.87
CA LEU A 93 -20.81 -29.88 17.96
C LEU A 93 -22.31 -29.56 17.96
N MET A 94 -22.67 -28.31 17.65
CA MET A 94 -24.07 -27.88 17.53
C MET A 94 -24.75 -28.48 16.29
N GLU A 95 -24.04 -28.55 15.16
CA GLU A 95 -24.52 -29.21 13.94
C GLU A 95 -24.70 -30.72 14.13
N VAL A 96 -23.78 -31.39 14.85
CA VAL A 96 -23.90 -32.81 15.21
C VAL A 96 -25.07 -33.03 16.16
N GLN A 97 -25.25 -32.19 17.20
CA GLN A 97 -26.44 -32.26 18.06
C GLN A 97 -27.74 -32.08 17.26
N GLN A 98 -27.76 -31.16 16.30
CA GLN A 98 -28.93 -30.92 15.45
C GLN A 98 -29.20 -32.10 14.51
N ASN A 99 -28.16 -32.73 13.95
CA ASN A 99 -28.28 -33.90 13.08
C ASN A 99 -28.57 -35.21 13.85
N GLN A 100 -28.26 -35.28 15.14
CA GLN A 100 -28.50 -36.45 15.99
C GLN A 100 -29.86 -36.39 16.71
N PHE A 101 -30.51 -35.22 16.73
CA PHE A 101 -31.91 -35.03 17.15
C PHE A 101 -32.88 -34.58 16.02
N PRO A 102 -33.10 -35.33 14.92
CA PRO A 102 -34.19 -35.02 14.00
C PRO A 102 -35.59 -35.43 14.48
N SER A 103 -35.79 -35.96 15.70
CA SER A 103 -37.05 -36.68 15.98
C SER A 103 -37.56 -36.81 17.43
N LEU A 104 -37.21 -35.94 18.39
CA LEU A 104 -37.69 -36.11 19.78
C LEU A 104 -38.36 -34.91 20.46
N GLU A 105 -38.92 -33.98 19.69
CA GLU A 105 -39.93 -33.05 20.18
C GLU A 105 -41.17 -33.03 19.27
N SER A 106 -41.77 -34.20 19.04
CA SER A 106 -43.18 -34.30 18.62
C SER A 106 -44.14 -34.47 19.80
N ASN A 107 -43.65 -34.44 21.04
CA ASN A 107 -44.45 -34.70 22.24
C ASN A 107 -44.41 -33.50 23.20
N GLN A 108 -45.00 -32.39 22.77
CA GLN A 108 -45.88 -31.53 23.59
C GLN A 108 -46.39 -30.35 22.75
N ILE A 109 -47.20 -30.63 21.73
CA ILE A 109 -48.12 -29.63 21.16
C ILE A 109 -49.48 -29.84 21.84
N SER A 110 -49.56 -29.50 23.13
CA SER A 110 -50.84 -29.25 23.80
C SER A 110 -51.13 -27.76 23.69
N GLY A 111 -51.50 -27.33 22.49
CA GLY A 111 -51.91 -25.96 22.18
C GLY A 111 -52.30 -25.90 20.71
N LEU A 112 -53.55 -25.53 20.43
CA LEU A 112 -54.04 -25.35 19.05
C LEU A 112 -53.05 -24.48 18.24
N PRO A 113 -52.80 -24.81 16.96
CA PRO A 113 -52.05 -23.93 16.09
C PRO A 113 -52.77 -22.58 15.99
N PRO A 114 -52.07 -21.43 16.05
CA PRO A 114 -52.66 -20.15 15.73
C PRO A 114 -53.24 -20.23 14.32
N GLU A 115 -54.51 -19.81 14.17
CA GLU A 115 -55.25 -19.85 12.90
C GLU A 115 -54.42 -19.28 11.74
N GLY A 116 -54.09 -20.12 10.75
CA GLY A 116 -53.56 -19.70 9.45
C GLY A 116 -52.18 -20.19 9.03
N MET A 117 -51.39 -20.87 9.88
CA MET A 117 -50.08 -21.42 9.47
C MET A 117 -50.12 -22.92 9.17
N SER A 118 -49.53 -23.33 8.04
CA SER A 118 -49.35 -24.74 7.72
C SER A 118 -48.22 -25.36 8.56
N LEU A 119 -48.31 -26.66 8.83
CA LEU A 119 -47.31 -27.41 9.62
C LEU A 119 -45.89 -27.25 9.05
N GLU A 120 -45.77 -27.18 7.72
CA GLU A 120 -44.51 -26.93 7.02
C GLU A 120 -43.93 -25.55 7.30
N GLN A 121 -44.77 -24.51 7.38
CA GLN A 121 -44.34 -23.16 7.70
C GLN A 121 -43.82 -23.05 9.14
N GLN A 122 -44.41 -23.79 10.08
CA GLN A 122 -43.99 -23.80 11.48
C GLN A 122 -42.62 -24.50 11.66
N ILE A 123 -42.37 -25.56 10.91
CA ILE A 123 -41.06 -26.25 10.88
C ILE A 123 -39.99 -25.32 10.30
N ILE A 124 -40.28 -24.65 9.18
CA ILE A 124 -39.35 -23.72 8.53
C ILE A 124 -39.04 -22.53 9.44
N GLN A 125 -40.04 -21.97 10.14
CA GLN A 125 -39.83 -20.87 11.08
C GLN A 125 -38.95 -21.29 12.27
N ASN A 126 -39.23 -22.43 12.90
CA ASN A 126 -38.42 -22.92 14.02
C ASN A 126 -36.97 -23.19 13.60
N PHE A 127 -36.76 -23.78 12.42
CA PHE A 127 -35.43 -24.01 11.88
C PHE A 127 -34.67 -22.70 11.61
N THR A 128 -35.36 -21.70 11.03
CA THR A 128 -34.78 -20.38 10.75
C THR A 128 -34.45 -19.61 12.04
N GLN A 129 -35.32 -19.70 13.04
CA GLN A 129 -35.16 -19.06 14.34
C GLN A 129 -33.99 -19.66 15.13
N ASN A 130 -33.85 -20.99 15.14
CA ASN A 130 -32.77 -21.69 15.83
C ASN A 130 -31.40 -21.39 15.19
N GLN A 131 -31.32 -21.33 13.85
CA GLN A 131 -30.11 -20.87 13.16
C GLN A 131 -29.76 -19.41 13.46
N GLN A 132 -30.76 -18.52 13.57
CA GLN A 132 -30.54 -17.12 13.91
C GLN A 132 -30.07 -16.94 15.37
N GLU A 133 -30.55 -17.77 16.30
CA GLU A 133 -30.07 -17.79 17.68
C GLU A 133 -28.64 -18.31 17.78
N ALA A 134 -28.31 -19.40 17.08
CA ALA A 134 -26.93 -19.87 16.95
C ALA A 134 -26.01 -18.76 16.40
N LEU A 135 -26.42 -18.08 15.33
CA LEU A 135 -25.66 -16.97 14.75
C LEU A 135 -25.49 -15.81 15.74
N LYS A 136 -26.51 -15.46 16.52
CA LYS A 136 -26.43 -14.41 17.57
C LYS A 136 -25.46 -14.77 18.68
N ILE A 137 -25.38 -16.05 19.07
CA ILE A 137 -24.45 -16.55 20.11
C ILE A 137 -22.99 -16.42 19.64
N PHE A 138 -22.71 -16.71 18.37
CA PHE A 138 -21.34 -16.66 17.83
C PHE A 138 -20.93 -15.27 17.31
N LYS A 139 -21.90 -14.41 16.97
CA LYS A 139 -21.64 -13.04 16.49
C LYS A 139 -20.64 -12.24 17.34
N PRO A 140 -20.76 -12.16 18.68
CA PRO A 140 -19.79 -11.39 19.48
C PRO A 140 -18.37 -11.96 19.42
N GLN A 141 -18.20 -13.28 19.35
CA GLN A 141 -16.87 -13.89 19.19
C GLN A 141 -16.31 -13.68 17.78
N MET A 142 -17.17 -13.74 16.76
CA MET A 142 -16.79 -13.45 15.38
C MET A 142 -16.37 -11.99 15.21
N ASP A 143 -17.05 -11.07 15.90
CA ASP A 143 -16.71 -9.65 15.93
C ASP A 143 -15.37 -9.41 16.64
N ASP A 144 -15.06 -10.12 17.74
CA ASP A 144 -13.77 -10.04 18.43
C ASP A 144 -12.60 -10.55 17.56
N ILE A 145 -12.79 -11.67 16.86
CA ILE A 145 -11.81 -12.20 15.90
C ILE A 145 -11.55 -11.19 14.77
N ASN A 146 -12.63 -10.64 14.19
CA ASN A 146 -12.52 -9.65 13.13
C ASN A 146 -11.78 -8.40 13.62
N GLU A 147 -11.98 -8.01 14.88
CA GLU A 147 -11.26 -6.88 15.48
C GLU A 147 -9.77 -7.20 15.66
N LYS A 148 -9.39 -8.39 16.14
CA LYS A 148 -7.98 -8.83 16.20
C LYS A 148 -7.33 -8.89 14.82
N GLU A 149 -8.06 -9.33 13.79
CA GLU A 149 -7.58 -9.31 12.40
C GLU A 149 -7.35 -7.89 11.88
N ARG A 150 -8.25 -6.95 12.22
CA ARG A 150 -8.08 -5.53 11.92
C ARG A 150 -6.85 -4.98 12.63
N GLN A 151 -6.65 -5.28 13.91
CA GLN A 151 -5.46 -4.87 14.67
C GLN A 151 -4.17 -5.40 14.04
N ARG A 152 -4.13 -6.67 13.62
CA ARG A 152 -3.00 -7.27 12.90
C ARG A 152 -2.69 -6.52 11.61
N THR A 153 -3.73 -6.19 10.85
CA THR A 153 -3.61 -5.46 9.58
C THR A 153 -3.15 -4.02 9.79
N ALA A 154 -3.69 -3.34 10.80
CA ALA A 154 -3.27 -2.00 11.21
C ALA A 154 -1.79 -1.98 11.60
N TYR A 155 -1.37 -2.92 12.46
CA TYR A 155 0.03 -3.05 12.87
C TYR A 155 0.98 -3.31 11.68
N LYS A 156 0.56 -4.15 10.72
CA LYS A 156 1.32 -4.39 9.49
C LYS A 156 1.43 -3.13 8.62
N SER A 157 0.39 -2.31 8.59
CA SER A 157 0.36 -1.04 7.86
C SER A 157 1.26 0.02 8.51
N ASP A 158 1.23 0.13 9.83
CA ASP A 158 2.01 1.13 10.56
C ASP A 158 3.51 0.85 10.44
N THR A 159 3.90 -0.40 10.60
CA THR A 159 5.29 -0.83 10.40
C THR A 159 5.78 -0.61 8.96
N ARG A 160 4.93 -0.79 7.95
CA ARG A 160 5.26 -0.43 6.56
C ARG A 160 5.47 1.08 6.38
N THR A 161 4.70 1.89 7.10
CA THR A 161 4.83 3.35 7.06
C THR A 161 6.17 3.78 7.63
N ILE A 162 6.61 3.15 8.73
CA ILE A 162 7.94 3.39 9.31
C ILE A 162 9.02 3.04 8.29
N ALA A 163 8.93 1.89 7.62
CA ALA A 163 9.85 1.49 6.56
C ALA A 163 10.00 2.58 5.49
N LEU A 164 8.87 3.13 5.04
CA LEU A 164 8.85 4.16 4.00
C LEU A 164 9.57 5.43 4.47
N TRP A 165 9.29 5.92 5.68
CA TRP A 165 9.99 7.08 6.23
C TRP A 165 11.48 6.83 6.46
N THR A 166 11.86 5.64 6.91
CA THR A 166 13.27 5.27 7.08
C THR A 166 13.99 5.23 5.73
N SER A 167 13.39 4.64 4.70
CA SER A 167 13.97 4.62 3.35
C SER A 167 14.09 6.01 2.72
N LEU A 168 13.11 6.90 2.96
CA LEU A 168 13.17 8.31 2.55
C LEU A 168 14.32 9.04 3.24
N LEU A 169 14.50 8.83 4.54
CA LEU A 169 15.60 9.41 5.30
C LEU A 169 16.96 8.96 4.73
N PHE A 170 17.12 7.66 4.46
CA PHE A 170 18.34 7.13 3.84
C PHE A 170 18.57 7.72 2.45
N GLY A 171 17.52 7.88 1.64
CA GLY A 171 17.64 8.51 0.33
C GLY A 171 18.04 9.99 0.39
N LEU A 172 17.54 10.75 1.37
CA LEU A 172 17.96 12.12 1.62
C LEU A 172 19.42 12.21 2.07
N LEU A 173 19.87 11.29 2.94
CA LEU A 173 21.28 11.20 3.35
C LEU A 173 22.19 10.86 2.18
N MET A 174 21.79 9.93 1.30
CA MET A 174 22.53 9.60 0.09
C MET A 174 22.65 10.80 -0.86
N SER A 175 21.58 11.59 -0.98
CA SER A 175 21.64 12.84 -1.75
C SER A 175 22.59 13.89 -1.16
N ALA A 176 22.78 13.91 0.17
CA ALA A 176 23.76 14.78 0.81
C ALA A 176 25.20 14.33 0.53
N ILE A 177 25.44 13.02 0.38
CA ILE A 177 26.75 12.43 0.04
C ILE A 177 27.11 12.68 -1.44
N GLY A 178 26.14 13.05 -2.28
CA GLY A 178 26.34 13.36 -3.70
C GLY A 178 25.77 12.31 -4.66
N ILE A 179 25.05 11.30 -4.14
CA ILE A 179 24.29 10.37 -4.99
C ILE A 179 22.98 11.06 -5.35
N ARG A 180 22.92 11.63 -6.56
CA ARG A 180 21.81 12.46 -7.02
C ARG A 180 21.29 12.01 -8.37
N SER A 181 19.99 12.23 -8.60
CA SER A 181 19.29 11.65 -9.76
C SER A 181 19.18 12.62 -10.94
N ILE A 182 19.19 13.94 -10.70
CA ILE A 182 19.00 14.94 -11.76
C ILE A 182 20.22 15.84 -11.91
N GLU A 183 20.93 16.19 -10.82
CA GLU A 183 22.15 17.01 -10.87
C GLU A 183 23.17 16.54 -11.92
N PRO A 184 23.44 15.23 -12.12
CA PRO A 184 24.38 14.77 -13.14
C PRO A 184 23.99 15.11 -14.60
N LEU A 185 22.70 15.36 -14.85
CA LEU A 185 22.14 15.59 -16.19
C LEU A 185 22.04 17.10 -16.54
N VAL A 186 22.32 17.97 -15.58
CA VAL A 186 22.05 19.41 -15.66
C VAL A 186 23.35 20.20 -15.55
N VAL A 187 23.50 21.21 -16.41
CA VAL A 187 24.57 22.21 -16.25
C VAL A 187 24.09 23.27 -15.28
N ILE A 188 24.59 23.23 -14.05
CA ILE A 188 24.22 24.20 -13.01
C ILE A 188 25.13 25.41 -13.12
N ASP A 189 24.54 26.59 -13.26
CA ASP A 189 25.24 27.86 -13.15
C ASP A 189 25.50 28.19 -11.67
N LEU A 190 26.77 28.23 -11.28
CA LEU A 190 27.19 28.49 -9.89
C LEU A 190 27.03 29.97 -9.49
N ASP A 191 26.79 30.86 -10.45
CA ASP A 191 26.67 32.30 -10.22
C ASP A 191 25.39 32.68 -9.43
N ASN A 192 24.36 31.83 -9.41
CA ASN A 192 23.12 32.07 -8.66
C ASN A 192 22.95 31.09 -7.49
N PRO A 193 23.35 31.46 -6.26
CA PRO A 193 23.33 30.55 -5.11
C PRO A 193 21.92 30.10 -4.72
N ILE A 194 20.90 30.93 -4.94
CA ILE A 194 19.51 30.60 -4.60
C ILE A 194 18.98 29.51 -5.53
N GLN A 195 19.25 29.63 -6.83
CA GLN A 195 18.89 28.61 -7.81
C GLN A 195 19.57 27.27 -7.49
N VAL A 196 20.85 27.30 -7.12
CA VAL A 196 21.59 26.09 -6.73
C VAL A 196 20.93 25.44 -5.52
N ILE A 197 20.65 26.18 -4.44
CA ILE A 197 20.06 25.61 -3.23
C ILE A 197 18.69 24.98 -3.51
N ILE A 198 17.84 25.68 -4.27
CA ILE A 198 16.51 25.18 -4.63
C ILE A 198 16.60 23.92 -5.49
N PHE A 199 17.44 23.94 -6.52
CA PHE A 199 17.63 22.78 -7.40
C PHE A 199 18.13 21.57 -6.62
N ARG A 200 19.13 21.77 -5.75
CA ARG A 200 19.69 20.70 -4.92
C ARG A 200 18.67 20.15 -3.92
N CYS A 201 17.82 21.00 -3.36
CA CYS A 201 16.74 20.57 -2.47
C CYS A 201 15.72 19.70 -3.23
N LEU A 202 15.32 20.13 -4.42
CA LEU A 202 14.37 19.40 -5.25
C LEU A 202 14.94 18.06 -5.72
N ASP A 203 16.19 18.05 -6.18
CA ASP A 203 16.86 16.81 -6.60
C ASP A 203 17.08 15.86 -5.42
N ALA A 204 17.36 16.36 -4.22
CA ALA A 204 17.43 15.55 -3.02
C ALA A 204 16.09 14.92 -2.66
N LEU A 205 15.00 15.69 -2.74
CA LEU A 205 13.66 15.20 -2.46
C LEU A 205 13.22 14.17 -3.51
N LEU A 206 13.54 14.40 -4.78
CA LEU A 206 13.23 13.49 -5.88
C LEU A 206 14.06 12.20 -5.79
N THR A 207 15.35 12.30 -5.48
CA THR A 207 16.23 11.14 -5.25
C THR A 207 15.79 10.34 -4.03
N GLY A 208 15.47 11.02 -2.92
CA GLY A 208 14.95 10.38 -1.72
C GLY A 208 13.62 9.68 -1.96
N GLY A 209 12.71 10.34 -2.67
CA GLY A 209 11.42 9.77 -3.07
C GLY A 209 11.57 8.57 -4.02
N LEU A 210 12.52 8.63 -4.94
CA LEU A 210 12.82 7.54 -5.87
C LEU A 210 13.36 6.31 -5.13
N ILE A 211 14.31 6.52 -4.20
CA ILE A 211 14.86 5.44 -3.36
C ILE A 211 13.79 4.85 -2.44
N ALA A 212 12.97 5.70 -1.80
CA ALA A 212 11.86 5.27 -0.94
C ALA A 212 10.73 4.57 -1.70
N GLY A 213 10.58 4.89 -2.99
CA GLY A 213 9.67 4.21 -3.90
C GLY A 213 10.06 2.76 -4.20
N GLY A 214 11.27 2.33 -3.79
CA GLY A 214 11.75 0.97 -4.04
C GLY A 214 12.06 0.72 -5.51
N SER A 215 12.26 -0.55 -5.83
CA SER A 215 12.40 -1.02 -7.22
C SER A 215 11.21 -0.64 -8.12
N GLU A 216 9.99 -0.60 -7.56
CA GLU A 216 8.77 -0.25 -8.27
C GLU A 216 8.76 1.23 -8.72
N GLY A 217 9.27 2.14 -7.89
CA GLY A 217 9.38 3.57 -8.23
C GLY A 217 10.29 3.80 -9.43
N ILE A 218 11.44 3.15 -9.44
CA ILE A 218 12.43 3.24 -10.51
C ILE A 218 11.92 2.62 -11.81
N HIS A 219 11.28 1.44 -11.73
CA HIS A 219 10.68 0.79 -12.89
C HIS A 219 9.61 1.65 -13.55
N LYS A 220 8.73 2.29 -12.77
CA LYS A 220 7.74 3.24 -13.30
C LYS A 220 8.39 4.43 -13.99
N LEU A 221 9.45 5.00 -13.41
CA LEU A 221 10.19 6.11 -14.01
C LEU A 221 10.79 5.71 -15.36
N ILE A 222 11.41 4.53 -15.44
CA ILE A 222 11.96 3.99 -16.69
C ILE A 222 10.87 3.85 -17.75
N LYS A 223 9.69 3.31 -17.41
CA LYS A 223 8.57 3.19 -18.36
C LYS A 223 8.12 4.54 -18.89
N VAL A 224 7.88 5.51 -18.00
CA VAL A 224 7.46 6.87 -18.41
C VAL A 224 8.48 7.49 -19.36
N PHE A 225 9.77 7.30 -19.10
CA PHE A 225 10.84 7.77 -19.98
C PHE A 225 10.81 7.07 -21.35
N ILE A 226 10.70 5.74 -21.39
CA ILE A 226 10.62 4.98 -22.65
C ILE A 226 9.38 5.38 -23.46
N ASP A 227 8.22 5.46 -22.82
CA ASP A 227 6.95 5.84 -23.46
C ASP A 227 7.03 7.24 -24.07
N PHE A 228 7.63 8.19 -23.34
CA PHE A 228 7.85 9.56 -23.83
C PHE A 228 8.80 9.61 -25.03
N MET A 229 9.90 8.86 -24.97
CA MET A 229 10.86 8.75 -26.08
C MET A 229 10.23 8.11 -27.31
N GLU A 230 9.42 7.06 -27.13
CA GLU A 230 8.72 6.39 -28.23
C GLU A 230 7.68 7.31 -28.86
N ALA A 231 6.89 8.03 -28.06
CA ALA A 231 5.91 9.00 -28.54
C ALA A 231 6.57 10.14 -29.33
N THR A 232 7.69 10.67 -28.84
CA THR A 232 8.47 11.72 -29.51
C THR A 232 9.07 11.21 -30.82
N SER A 233 9.64 10.01 -30.82
CA SER A 233 10.19 9.36 -32.02
C SER A 233 9.12 9.14 -33.10
N LYS A 234 7.93 8.67 -32.71
CA LYS A 234 6.78 8.52 -33.61
C LYS A 234 6.35 9.86 -34.21
N GLN A 235 6.31 10.93 -33.42
CA GLN A 235 5.92 12.25 -33.90
C GLN A 235 6.90 12.81 -34.94
N ILE A 236 8.21 12.67 -34.70
CA ILE A 236 9.26 13.09 -35.63
C ILE A 236 9.20 12.25 -36.92
N LYS A 237 9.01 10.93 -36.81
CA LYS A 237 8.88 10.03 -37.96
C LYS A 237 7.67 10.38 -38.84
N ASN A 238 6.54 10.73 -38.25
CA ASN A 238 5.32 11.09 -38.99
C ASN A 238 5.42 12.48 -39.64
N GLN A 239 6.14 13.43 -39.03
CA GLN A 239 6.42 14.74 -39.62
C GLN A 239 7.41 14.69 -40.79
N GLY A 240 8.33 13.71 -40.83
CA GLY A 240 9.27 13.52 -41.94
C GLY A 240 8.70 12.85 -43.20
N THR A 241 7.42 12.44 -43.16
CA THR A 241 6.70 11.78 -44.27
C THR A 241 5.57 12.65 -44.87
N SER A 242 5.56 13.97 -44.62
CA SER A 242 4.72 14.96 -45.32
C SER A 242 5.56 15.90 -46.17
#